data_AF-A0A5N9D0K1-F1
#
_entry.id   AF-A0A5N9D0K1-F1
#
_cell.length_a   1.000
_cell.length_b   1.000
_cell.length_c   1.000
_cell.angle_alpha   90.00
_cell.angle_beta   90.00
_cell.angle_gamma   90.00
#
_symmetry.space_group_name_H-M   'P 1'
#
loop_
_entity.id
_entity.type
_entity.pdbx_description
1 polymer ?
#
loop_
_entity_poly.entity_id
_entity_poly.type
_entity_poly.pdbx_seq_one_letter_code
_entity_poly.pdbx_strand_id
1 'polypeptide(L)'
;MLDVETGGVTPLVTQVLSDEFLFVQVFFDQYTESYRIWSPDSSQLVVTGAILEVVTVLQPGGAAELPEVFVSQVRVLDATGVEDPVSIGRGTIASWSPH
;
A
#
# COMPACT_ATOMS: atom_id res chain seq x y z
N MET A 1 -9.10 2.49 -4.88
CA MET A 1 -10.34 2.03 -4.24
C MET A 1 -11.38 1.78 -5.32
N LEU A 2 -12.08 0.65 -5.24
CA LEU A 2 -13.22 0.34 -6.13
C LEU A 2 -14.50 0.62 -5.33
N ASP A 3 -15.33 1.51 -5.85
CA ASP A 3 -16.72 1.61 -5.44
C ASP A 3 -17.48 0.45 -6.09
N VAL A 4 -18.04 -0.43 -5.26
CA VAL A 4 -18.71 -1.66 -5.73
C VAL A 4 -20.11 -1.38 -6.31
N GLU A 5 -20.77 -0.31 -5.85
CA GLU A 5 -22.11 0.06 -6.32
C GLU A 5 -22.04 0.74 -7.68
N THR A 6 -21.10 1.67 -7.84
CA THR A 6 -20.97 2.46 -9.08
C THR A 6 -19.96 1.87 -10.06
N GLY A 7 -19.07 0.98 -9.60
CA GLY A 7 -17.92 0.49 -10.36
C GLY A 7 -16.79 1.53 -10.51
N GLY A 8 -16.91 2.70 -9.87
CA GLY A 8 -15.91 3.76 -9.93
C GLY A 8 -14.58 3.34 -9.33
N VAL A 9 -13.48 3.71 -9.97
CA VAL A 9 -12.12 3.43 -9.47
C VAL A 9 -11.41 4.73 -9.14
N THR A 10 -10.99 4.87 -7.89
CA THR A 10 -10.13 5.96 -7.42
C THR A 10 -8.70 5.44 -7.23
N PRO A 11 -7.72 5.84 -8.05
CA PRO A 11 -6.32 5.56 -7.78
C PRO A 11 -5.88 6.24 -6.48
N LEU A 12 -5.27 5.50 -5.55
CA LEU A 12 -4.75 6.10 -4.30
C LEU A 12 -3.29 6.49 -4.46
N VAL A 13 -2.46 5.56 -4.90
CA VAL A 13 -1.03 5.76 -5.17
C VAL A 13 -0.56 4.82 -6.26
N THR A 14 0.52 5.19 -6.95
CA THR A 14 1.35 4.26 -7.70
C THR A 14 2.54 3.90 -6.82
N GLN A 15 2.87 2.61 -6.69
CA GLN A 15 3.88 2.17 -5.75
C GLN A 15 4.61 0.89 -6.19
N VAL A 16 5.84 0.72 -5.69
CA VAL A 16 6.47 -0.59 -5.53
C VAL A 16 6.30 -1.02 -4.08
N LEU A 17 5.78 -2.23 -3.87
CA LEU A 17 5.63 -2.81 -2.53
C LEU A 17 6.96 -3.44 -2.09
N SER A 18 7.27 -3.36 -0.79
CA SER A 18 8.40 -4.10 -0.23
C SER A 18 8.11 -5.61 -0.22
N ASP A 19 9.12 -6.44 -0.47
CA ASP A 19 8.99 -7.91 -0.47
C ASP A 19 8.41 -8.44 0.85
N GLU A 20 8.79 -7.87 1.99
CA GLU A 20 8.27 -8.25 3.30
C GLU A 20 6.76 -7.96 3.43
N PHE A 21 6.26 -6.91 2.78
CA PHE A 21 4.82 -6.58 2.77
C PHE A 21 4.03 -7.63 2.00
N LEU A 22 4.52 -7.98 0.81
CA LEU A 22 3.92 -9.03 -0.02
C LEU A 22 3.94 -10.37 0.71
N PHE A 23 5.04 -10.67 1.42
CA PHE A 23 5.13 -11.88 2.25
C PHE A 23 4.05 -11.91 3.33
N VAL A 24 3.86 -10.81 4.08
CA VAL A 24 2.81 -10.72 5.12
C VAL A 24 1.40 -10.86 4.53
N GLN A 25 1.14 -10.31 3.33
CA GLN A 25 -0.17 -10.40 2.68
C GLN A 25 -0.63 -11.84 2.43
N VAL A 26 0.28 -12.78 2.15
CA VAL A 26 -0.09 -14.19 1.89
C VAL A 26 -0.67 -14.86 3.13
N PHE A 27 -0.31 -14.39 4.32
CA PHE A 27 -0.81 -14.94 5.58
C PHE A 27 -2.01 -14.16 6.16
N PHE A 28 -2.52 -13.17 5.44
CA PHE A 28 -3.61 -12.29 5.91
C PHE A 28 -4.87 -13.08 6.31
N ASP A 29 -5.20 -14.15 5.58
CA ASP A 29 -6.37 -15.01 5.89
C ASP A 29 -6.07 -16.06 6.99
N GLN A 30 -4.78 -16.35 7.26
CA GLN A 30 -4.38 -17.38 8.22
C GLN A 30 -4.28 -16.89 9.66
N TYR A 31 -4.24 -15.57 9.88
CA TYR A 31 -4.28 -14.96 11.20
C TYR A 31 -5.59 -14.18 11.36
N THR A 32 -6.69 -14.90 11.61
CA THR A 32 -8.07 -14.41 11.76
C THR A 32 -8.23 -13.22 12.74
N GLU A 33 -7.23 -12.95 13.59
CA GLU A 33 -7.25 -11.84 14.55
C GLU A 33 -6.13 -10.81 14.38
N SER A 34 -5.13 -11.02 13.49
CA SER A 34 -3.84 -10.38 13.76
C SER A 34 -3.46 -9.12 13.01
N TYR A 35 -3.82 -8.79 11.75
CA TYR A 35 -3.37 -7.48 11.21
C TYR A 35 -4.39 -6.93 10.23
N ARG A 36 -5.04 -5.82 10.58
CA ARG A 36 -5.89 -5.10 9.64
C ARG A 36 -5.03 -4.07 8.93
N ILE A 37 -4.72 -4.33 7.66
CA ILE A 37 -4.10 -3.33 6.77
C ILE A 37 -5.05 -2.13 6.63
N TRP A 38 -6.35 -2.39 6.77
CA TRP A 38 -7.40 -1.38 6.88
C TRP A 38 -7.62 -0.93 8.33
N SER A 39 -7.93 0.35 8.52
CA SER A 39 -8.53 0.78 9.78
C SER A 39 -9.88 0.07 10.01
N PRO A 40 -10.35 -0.07 11.27
CA PRO A 40 -11.62 -0.76 11.57
C PRO A 40 -12.85 -0.18 10.87
N ASP A 41 -12.82 1.10 10.52
CA ASP A 41 -13.85 1.84 9.81
C ASP A 41 -13.60 1.91 8.28
N SER A 42 -12.57 1.23 7.78
CA SER A 42 -12.14 1.20 6.38
C SER A 42 -11.78 2.56 5.77
N SER A 43 -11.58 3.60 6.60
CA SER A 43 -11.22 4.94 6.13
C SER A 43 -9.75 5.07 5.77
N GLN A 44 -8.88 4.18 6.26
CA GLN A 44 -7.44 4.25 6.06
C GLN A 44 -6.84 2.89 5.71
N LEU A 45 -5.74 2.92 4.97
CA LEU A 45 -4.96 1.74 4.58
C LEU A 45 -3.48 1.96 4.90
N VAL A 46 -2.82 1.02 5.58
CA VAL A 46 -1.37 1.05 5.77
C VAL A 46 -0.68 0.29 4.63
N VAL A 47 0.32 0.90 4.01
CA VAL A 47 1.15 0.26 2.97
C VAL A 47 2.63 0.40 3.30
N THR A 48 3.45 -0.54 2.82
CA THR A 48 4.91 -0.41 2.90
C THR A 48 5.57 -0.60 1.54
N GLY A 49 6.52 0.30 1.24
CA GLY A 49 7.19 0.35 -0.04
C GLY A 49 7.59 1.78 -0.41
N ALA A 50 7.64 2.06 -1.70
CA ALA A 50 7.89 3.40 -2.22
C ALA A 50 6.74 3.87 -3.11
N ILE A 51 6.24 5.07 -2.85
CA ILE A 51 5.31 5.76 -3.76
C ILE A 51 6.13 6.32 -4.93
N LEU A 52 5.61 6.10 -6.13
CA LEU A 52 6.21 6.51 -7.38
C LEU A 52 5.41 7.67 -7.97
N GLU A 53 6.11 8.63 -8.55
CA GLU A 53 5.48 9.63 -9.39
C GLU A 53 5.20 9.00 -10.76
N VAL A 54 3.92 8.90 -11.13
CA VAL A 54 3.49 8.26 -12.39
C VAL A 54 4.25 8.79 -13.62
N VAL A 55 4.48 10.10 -13.66
CA VAL A 55 5.17 10.77 -14.77
C VAL A 55 6.66 10.41 -14.87
N THR A 56 7.26 9.93 -13.79
CA THR A 56 8.68 9.54 -13.79
C THR A 56 8.87 8.07 -14.14
N VAL A 57 7.88 7.22 -13.85
CA VAL A 57 7.96 5.78 -14.10
C VAL A 57 7.29 5.33 -15.39
N LEU A 58 6.28 6.04 -15.91
CA LEU A 58 5.62 5.70 -17.17
C LEU A 58 6.37 6.33 -18.35
N GLN A 59 6.95 5.48 -19.20
CA GLN A 59 7.56 5.89 -20.44
C GLN A 59 6.53 6.10 -21.56
N PRO A 60 6.85 6.96 -22.57
CA PRO A 60 6.08 7.03 -23.81
C PRO A 60 5.94 5.63 -24.44
N GLY A 61 4.69 5.19 -24.64
CA GLY A 61 4.40 3.83 -25.12
C GLY A 61 3.95 2.85 -24.03
N GLY A 62 3.87 3.28 -22.77
CA GLY A 62 3.21 2.53 -21.69
C GLY A 62 4.11 1.54 -20.94
N ALA A 63 5.41 1.48 -21.25
CA ALA A 63 6.37 0.74 -20.44
C ALA A 63 6.60 1.45 -19.10
N ALA A 64 6.64 0.71 -17.99
CA ALA A 64 6.99 1.24 -16.68
C ALA A 64 8.44 0.89 -16.34
N GLU A 65 9.24 1.89 -16.01
CA GLU A 65 10.60 1.70 -15.48
C GLU A 65 10.57 1.92 -13.97
N LEU A 66 10.78 0.83 -13.23
CA LEU A 66 10.79 0.87 -11.77
C LEU A 66 12.21 1.12 -11.26
N PRO A 67 12.39 1.87 -10.17
CA PRO A 67 13.71 2.04 -9.57
C PRO A 67 14.28 0.70 -9.10
N GLU A 68 15.54 0.40 -9.44
CA GLU A 68 16.22 -0.83 -8.99
C GLU A 68 16.34 -0.91 -7.47
N VAL A 69 16.44 0.26 -6.81
CA VAL A 69 16.56 0.37 -5.36
C VAL A 69 15.64 1.49 -4.88
N PHE A 70 14.88 1.20 -3.82
CA PHE A 70 14.06 2.18 -3.12
C PHE A 70 14.18 2.02 -1.61
N VAL A 71 13.94 3.11 -0.88
CA VAL A 71 13.84 3.07 0.58
C VAL A 71 12.39 2.79 0.94
N SER A 72 12.12 1.62 1.52
CA SER A 72 10.78 1.29 2.02
C SER A 72 10.36 2.24 3.14
N GLN A 73 9.18 2.81 2.99
CA GLN A 73 8.48 3.60 4.00
C GLN A 73 7.15 2.96 4.35
N VAL A 74 6.79 3.04 5.62
CA VAL A 74 5.45 2.74 6.09
C VAL A 74 4.61 4.00 5.93
N ARG A 75 3.49 3.88 5.23
CA ARG A 75 2.59 5.00 4.94
C ARG A 75 1.15 4.64 5.24
N VAL A 76 0.38 5.65 5.66
CA VAL A 76 -1.08 5.57 5.80
C VAL A 76 -1.70 6.31 4.61
N LEU A 77 -2.58 5.63 3.89
CA LEU A 77 -3.35 6.16 2.78
C LEU A 77 -4.77 6.43 3.26
N ASP A 78 -5.33 7.56 2.85
CA ASP A 78 -6.76 7.80 2.93
C ASP A 78 -7.48 6.96 1.86
N ALA A 79 -8.53 6.26 2.26
CA ALA A 79 -9.29 5.40 1.36
C ALA A 79 -10.04 6.21 0.29
N THR A 80 -10.42 7.46 0.60
CA THR A 80 -11.14 8.32 -0.35
C THR A 80 -10.23 8.88 -1.44
N GLY A 81 -8.92 8.87 -1.22
CA GLY A 81 -7.91 9.43 -2.13
C GLY A 81 -7.89 10.96 -2.14
N VAL A 82 -8.45 11.60 -1.11
CA VAL A 82 -8.51 13.06 -0.98
C VAL A 82 -7.27 13.57 -0.27
N GLU A 83 -6.85 12.89 0.80
CA GLU A 83 -5.70 13.28 1.60
C GLU A 83 -4.40 12.63 1.10
N ASP A 84 -3.31 13.40 1.20
CA ASP A 84 -1.99 12.91 0.81
C ASP A 84 -1.50 11.76 1.72
N PRO A 85 -0.77 10.77 1.17
CA PRO A 85 -0.19 9.68 1.94
C PRO A 85 0.74 10.16 3.06
N VAL A 86 0.41 9.81 4.30
CA VAL A 86 1.19 10.19 5.49
C VAL A 86 2.28 9.16 5.74
N SER A 87 3.54 9.60 5.76
CA SER A 87 4.68 8.75 6.15
C SER A 87 4.77 8.66 7.67
N ILE A 88 4.76 7.43 8.20
CA ILE A 88 4.86 7.19 9.65
C ILE A 88 6.20 6.56 10.06
N GLY A 89 7.04 6.17 9.09
CA GLY A 89 8.38 5.66 9.37
C GLY A 89 9.05 4.97 8.17
N ARG A 90 10.30 4.55 8.37
CA ARG A 90 11.03 3.68 7.44
C ARG A 90 10.89 2.22 7.88
N GLY A 91 10.93 1.29 6.93
CA GLY A 91 10.93 -0.15 7.20
C GLY A 91 9.70 -0.86 6.64
N THR A 92 9.27 -1.91 7.35
CA THR A 92 8.15 -2.78 6.98
C THR A 92 7.27 -3.11 8.20
N ILE A 93 6.10 -3.69 7.96
CA ILE A 93 5.20 -4.17 9.00
C ILE A 93 5.59 -5.61 9.34
N ALA A 94 5.64 -5.91 10.65
CA ALA A 94 5.88 -7.25 11.15
C ALA A 94 4.76 -7.66 12.10
N SER A 95 4.62 -8.98 12.24
CA SER A 95 3.48 -9.62 12.89
C SER A 95 3.95 -10.75 13.79
N TRP A 96 3.37 -10.89 14.97
CA TRP A 96 3.60 -12.00 15.90
C TRP A 96 2.31 -12.34 16.65
N SER A 97 2.09 -13.63 16.94
CA SER A 97 0.98 -14.03 17.79
C SER A 97 1.20 -13.56 19.24
N PRO A 98 0.15 -13.13 19.97
CA PRO A 98 0.26 -12.94 21.40
C PRO A 98 0.63 -14.27 22.09
N HIS A 99 1.51 -14.20 23.09
CA HIS A 99 1.88 -15.33 23.94
C HIS A 99 0.76 -15.76 24.87
#